data_AF-A0A9P8Q3H5-F1
#
_entry.id   AF-A0A9P8Q3H5-F1
#
_cell.length_a   1.000
_cell.length_b   1.000
_cell.length_c   1.000
_cell.angle_alpha   90.00
_cell.angle_beta   90.00
_cell.angle_gamma   90.00
#
_symmetry.space_group_name_H-M   'P 1'
#
loop_
_entity.id
_entity.type
_entity.pdbx_description
1 polymer ?
#
loop_
_entity_poly.entity_id
_entity_poly.type
_entity_poly.pdbx_seq_one_letter_code
_entity_poly.pdbx_strand_id
1 'polypeptide(L)'
;WENVYGFDYSQFIPLVMSQPLIETVENKAVVTNHYKLIEFDLNTVTIEDLAFHEQFRLKATRDDSAHALVAWFDIEFPSDEPQNKVCFSTGPHVNYTHWQQTIFYLDQVLDLKKGETVEGSLASRPNETNNRELDIELT
;
A
#
# COMPACT_ATOMS: atom_id res chain seq x y z
N TRP A 1 5.75 -5.33 22.32
CA TRP A 1 6.12 -6.75 22.50
C TRP A 1 7.30 -6.97 23.42
N GLU A 2 8.17 -5.99 23.66
CA GLU A 2 9.34 -6.13 24.54
C GLU A 2 9.00 -6.36 26.02
N ASN A 3 7.82 -5.94 26.46
CA ASN A 3 7.35 -6.19 27.81
C ASN A 3 5.82 -6.38 27.81
N VAL A 4 5.40 -7.63 27.89
CA VAL A 4 4.00 -8.03 28.05
C VAL A 4 3.86 -8.59 29.47
N TYR A 5 3.43 -7.74 30.40
CA TYR A 5 3.29 -8.07 31.83
C TYR A 5 4.57 -8.63 32.48
N GLY A 6 5.75 -8.16 32.06
CA GLY A 6 7.06 -8.60 32.55
C GLY A 6 7.72 -9.69 31.71
N PHE A 7 7.05 -10.23 30.69
CA PHE A 7 7.62 -11.19 29.76
C PHE A 7 8.08 -10.53 28.46
N ASP A 8 9.25 -10.92 27.97
CA ASP A 8 9.78 -10.45 26.68
C ASP A 8 9.19 -11.30 25.54
N TYR A 9 8.37 -10.67 24.71
CA TYR A 9 7.75 -11.24 23.50
C TYR A 9 8.35 -10.62 22.23
N SER A 10 9.54 -10.02 22.29
CA SER A 10 10.23 -9.37 21.16
C SER A 10 10.33 -10.25 19.92
N GLN A 11 10.38 -11.58 20.08
CA GLN A 11 10.37 -12.55 18.97
C GLN A 11 9.12 -12.48 18.08
N PHE A 12 8.02 -11.88 18.56
CA PHE A 12 6.82 -11.62 17.75
C PHE A 12 6.95 -10.39 16.85
N ILE A 13 7.90 -9.48 17.11
CA ILE A 13 8.04 -8.23 16.35
C ILE A 13 8.21 -8.49 14.85
N PRO A 14 9.14 -9.35 14.39
CA PRO A 14 9.31 -9.58 12.95
C PRO A 14 8.04 -10.13 12.28
N LEU A 15 7.33 -11.03 12.98
CA LEU A 15 6.07 -11.59 12.48
C LEU A 15 5.00 -10.50 12.32
N VAL A 16 4.84 -9.62 13.31
CA VAL A 16 3.86 -8.53 13.24
C VAL A 16 4.24 -7.50 12.18
N MET A 17 5.53 -7.18 12.03
CA MET A 17 6.01 -6.25 11.01
C MET A 17 5.80 -6.78 9.58
N SER A 18 5.89 -8.09 9.38
CA SER A 18 5.62 -8.73 8.08
C SER A 18 4.14 -8.80 7.70
N GLN A 19 3.22 -8.58 8.65
CA GLN A 19 1.79 -8.68 8.39
C GLN A 19 1.21 -7.31 7.98
N PRO A 20 0.62 -7.20 6.78
CA PRO A 20 -0.05 -5.98 6.39
C PRO A 20 -1.28 -5.71 7.26
N LEU A 21 -1.47 -4.45 7.67
CA LEU A 21 -2.64 -4.03 8.43
C LEU A 21 -3.68 -3.38 7.53
N ILE A 22 -4.96 -3.57 7.84
CA ILE A 22 -6.07 -2.88 7.18
C ILE A 22 -6.62 -1.85 8.18
N GLU A 23 -6.40 -0.57 7.90
CA GLU A 23 -6.84 0.54 8.76
C GLU A 23 -7.12 1.82 7.94
N THR A 24 -7.93 2.73 8.50
CA THR A 24 -8.12 4.07 7.93
C THR A 24 -6.94 4.97 8.32
N VAL A 25 -6.16 5.38 7.33
CA VAL A 25 -5.04 6.29 7.48
C VAL A 25 -5.52 7.74 7.36
N GLU A 26 -5.21 8.56 8.36
CA GLU A 26 -5.49 9.99 8.28
C GLU A 26 -4.61 10.64 7.21
N ASN A 27 -5.20 11.40 6.28
CA ASN A 27 -4.45 12.05 5.18
C ASN A 27 -3.25 12.88 5.65
N LYS A 28 -3.33 13.49 6.84
CA LYS A 28 -2.23 14.28 7.43
C LYS A 28 -0.99 13.44 7.75
N ALA A 29 -1.11 12.12 7.90
CA ALA A 29 -0.01 11.21 8.17
C ALA A 29 0.77 10.82 6.89
N VAL A 30 0.23 11.12 5.70
CA VAL A 30 0.91 10.87 4.42
C VAL A 30 2.00 11.92 4.21
N VAL A 31 3.25 11.48 4.00
CA VAL A 31 4.44 12.34 3.92
C VAL A 31 4.99 12.49 2.50
N THR A 32 4.56 11.66 1.56
CA THR A 32 4.97 11.67 0.15
C THR A 32 3.83 12.07 -0.78
N ASN A 33 4.12 12.24 -2.08
CA ASN A 33 3.09 12.09 -3.11
C ASN A 33 2.64 10.62 -3.21
N HIS A 34 1.67 10.35 -4.09
CA HIS A 34 1.28 9.00 -4.46
C HIS A 34 1.89 8.60 -5.81
N TYR A 35 1.96 7.30 -6.06
CA TYR A 35 2.44 6.71 -7.30
C TYR A 35 1.46 5.63 -7.77
N LYS A 36 1.06 5.66 -9.05
CA LYS A 36 0.22 4.61 -9.63
C LYS A 36 1.10 3.40 -9.91
N LEU A 37 0.94 2.34 -9.11
CA LEU A 37 1.74 1.14 -9.22
C LEU A 37 1.38 0.30 -10.45
N ILE A 38 0.08 0.01 -10.62
CA ILE A 38 -0.44 -0.81 -11.71
C ILE A 38 -1.88 -0.40 -12.03
N GLU A 39 -2.34 -0.71 -13.24
CA GLU A 39 -3.70 -0.47 -13.71
C GLU A 39 -4.19 -1.69 -14.49
N PHE A 40 -5.46 -2.08 -14.25
CA PHE A 40 -6.08 -3.21 -14.93
C PHE A 40 -7.32 -2.76 -15.69
N ASP A 41 -7.32 -2.96 -17.01
CA ASP A 41 -8.54 -2.90 -17.81
C ASP A 41 -9.23 -4.25 -17.77
N LEU A 42 -10.37 -4.32 -17.07
CA LEU A 42 -11.15 -5.54 -16.90
C LEU A 42 -11.66 -6.15 -18.21
N ASN A 43 -11.62 -5.42 -19.34
CA ASN A 43 -11.99 -5.96 -20.64
C ASN A 43 -10.86 -6.77 -21.30
N THR A 44 -9.61 -6.56 -20.89
CA THR A 44 -8.43 -7.11 -21.58
C THR A 44 -7.46 -7.86 -20.66
N VAL A 45 -7.50 -7.61 -19.35
CA VAL A 45 -6.63 -8.25 -18.36
C VAL A 45 -6.82 -9.77 -18.31
N THR A 46 -5.71 -10.50 -18.23
CA THR A 46 -5.70 -11.95 -18.04
C THR A 46 -5.43 -12.32 -16.58
N ILE A 47 -5.64 -13.59 -16.22
CA ILE A 47 -5.37 -14.06 -14.84
C ILE A 47 -3.87 -13.98 -14.55
N GLU A 48 -3.05 -14.24 -15.56
CA GLU A 48 -1.60 -14.19 -15.50
C GLU A 48 -1.08 -12.78 -15.20
N ASP A 49 -1.76 -11.74 -15.70
CA ASP A 49 -1.40 -10.34 -15.45
C ASP A 49 -1.64 -9.91 -13.99
N LEU A 50 -2.45 -10.66 -13.22
CA LEU A 50 -2.74 -10.35 -11.81
C LEU A 50 -1.56 -10.67 -10.89
N ALA A 51 -0.59 -11.47 -11.35
CA ALA A 51 0.68 -11.67 -10.69
C ALA A 51 1.71 -10.69 -11.28
N PHE A 52 2.04 -9.63 -10.54
CA PHE A 52 2.84 -8.53 -11.06
C PHE A 52 4.04 -8.21 -10.17
N HIS A 53 5.02 -7.52 -10.75
CA HIS A 53 6.18 -6.96 -10.06
C HIS A 53 6.50 -5.61 -10.68
N GLU A 54 6.27 -4.54 -9.93
CA GLU A 54 6.35 -3.17 -10.43
C GLU A 54 7.25 -2.30 -9.57
N GLN A 55 7.92 -1.34 -10.21
CA GLN A 55 8.76 -0.34 -9.55
C GLN A 55 7.92 0.90 -9.20
N PHE A 56 8.19 1.52 -8.06
CA PHE A 56 7.55 2.76 -7.64
C PHE A 56 8.55 3.84 -7.26
N ARG A 57 8.10 5.08 -7.34
CA ARG A 57 8.86 6.27 -6.94
C ARG A 57 7.98 7.25 -6.17
N LEU A 58 8.33 7.52 -4.92
CA LEU A 58 7.62 8.43 -4.03
C LEU A 58 8.53 9.60 -3.67
N LYS A 59 8.03 10.81 -3.78
CA LYS A 59 8.73 12.05 -3.45
C LYS A 59 8.19 12.63 -2.14
N ALA A 60 9.07 12.86 -1.18
CA ALA A 60 8.73 13.49 0.09
C ALA A 60 8.21 14.92 -0.12
N THR A 61 7.08 15.23 0.50
CA THR A 61 6.41 16.54 0.39
C THR A 61 6.78 17.49 1.53
N ARG A 62 7.27 16.93 2.64
CA ARG A 62 7.72 17.63 3.85
C ARG A 62 8.83 16.83 4.54
N ASP A 63 9.52 17.48 5.48
CA ASP A 63 10.46 16.82 6.37
C ASP A 63 9.66 16.02 7.42
N ASP A 64 9.86 14.71 7.47
CA ASP A 64 9.15 13.81 8.39
C ASP A 64 9.78 12.41 8.37
N SER A 65 9.35 11.54 9.30
CA SER A 65 9.79 10.14 9.34
C SER A 65 8.72 9.23 8.71
N ALA A 66 9.11 8.41 7.74
CA ALA A 66 8.26 7.41 7.09
C ALA A 66 8.44 6.04 7.75
N HIS A 67 7.35 5.49 8.28
CA HIS A 67 7.34 4.23 9.03
C HIS A 67 6.74 3.06 8.24
N ALA A 68 5.94 3.37 7.23
CA ALA A 68 5.17 2.40 6.47
C ALA A 68 4.84 2.95 5.07
N LEU A 69 4.58 2.04 4.14
CA LEU A 69 3.88 2.35 2.89
C LEU A 69 2.39 2.09 3.05
N VAL A 70 1.58 2.88 2.34
CA VAL A 70 0.12 2.76 2.32
C VAL A 70 -0.30 2.48 0.89
N ALA A 71 -1.01 1.38 0.67
CA ALA A 71 -1.61 1.02 -0.59
C ALA A 71 -3.13 1.16 -0.54
N TRP A 72 -3.71 1.59 -1.65
CA TRP A 72 -5.14 1.69 -1.88
C TRP A 72 -5.40 1.49 -3.38
N PHE A 73 -6.66 1.54 -3.79
CA PHE A 73 -7.02 1.43 -5.20
C PHE A 73 -8.09 2.45 -5.57
N ASP A 74 -8.13 2.75 -6.86
CA ASP A 74 -9.14 3.59 -7.48
C ASP A 74 -9.94 2.72 -8.46
N ILE A 75 -11.23 3.01 -8.60
CA ILE A 75 -12.13 2.34 -9.55
C ILE A 75 -12.72 3.38 -10.48
N GLU A 76 -12.71 3.06 -11.76
CA GLU A 76 -13.35 3.83 -12.81
C GLU A 76 -14.39 2.97 -13.52
N PHE A 77 -15.59 3.50 -13.71
CA PHE A 77 -16.65 2.82 -14.45
C PHE A 77 -16.67 3.29 -15.92
N PRO A 78 -17.02 2.40 -16.86
CA PRO A 78 -17.21 2.77 -18.26
C PRO A 78 -18.23 3.92 -18.41
N SER A 79 -17.94 4.85 -19.31
CA SER A 79 -18.85 5.96 -19.61
C SER A 79 -18.70 6.40 -21.07
N ASP A 80 -19.81 6.63 -21.74
CA ASP A 80 -19.84 7.13 -23.12
C ASP A 80 -19.47 8.63 -23.21
N GLU A 81 -19.56 9.35 -22.09
CA GLU A 81 -19.36 10.79 -22.02
C GLU A 81 -18.46 11.18 -20.83
N PRO A 82 -17.44 12.04 -21.00
CA PRO A 82 -16.52 12.41 -19.92
C PRO A 82 -17.21 13.01 -18.68
N GLN A 83 -18.30 13.75 -18.86
CA GLN A 83 -19.07 14.36 -17.77
C GLN A 83 -19.80 13.36 -16.87
N ASN A 84 -20.04 12.13 -17.35
CA ASN A 84 -20.74 11.08 -16.62
C ASN A 84 -19.79 9.99 -16.13
N LYS A 85 -18.48 10.26 -16.09
CA LYS A 85 -17.49 9.32 -15.59
C LYS A 85 -17.68 9.13 -14.08
N VAL A 86 -18.11 7.94 -13.68
CA VAL A 86 -18.20 7.56 -12.27
C VAL A 86 -16.86 6.96 -11.87
N CYS A 87 -16.25 7.51 -10.82
CA CYS A 87 -15.04 6.95 -10.22
C CYS A 87 -15.10 7.09 -8.69
N PHE A 88 -14.39 6.22 -7.98
CA PHE A 88 -14.15 6.39 -6.56
C PHE A 88 -12.76 5.90 -6.19
N SER A 89 -12.21 6.46 -5.12
CA SER A 89 -10.94 6.05 -4.54
C SER A 89 -11.17 5.42 -3.17
N THR A 90 -10.28 4.54 -2.73
CA THR A 90 -10.17 4.13 -1.33
C THR A 90 -8.99 4.79 -0.62
N GLY A 91 -8.36 5.79 -1.23
CA GLY A 91 -7.18 6.44 -0.68
C GLY A 91 -7.45 7.28 0.58
N PRO A 92 -6.40 7.60 1.34
CA PRO A 92 -6.53 8.36 2.60
C PRO A 92 -7.00 9.81 2.40
N HIS A 93 -6.99 10.30 1.16
CA HIS A 93 -7.37 11.66 0.78
C HIS A 93 -8.87 11.81 0.46
N VAL A 94 -9.64 10.72 0.48
CA VAL A 94 -11.08 10.72 0.21
C VAL A 94 -11.89 10.25 1.43
N ASN A 95 -13.21 10.24 1.30
CA ASN A 95 -14.11 9.75 2.33
C ASN A 95 -13.93 8.25 2.59
N TYR A 96 -14.27 7.84 3.81
CA TYR A 96 -14.18 6.46 4.28
C TYR A 96 -14.88 5.45 3.35
N THR A 97 -14.23 4.29 3.16
CA THR A 97 -14.81 3.10 2.54
C THR A 97 -14.51 1.88 3.42
N HIS A 98 -15.28 0.79 3.26
CA HIS A 98 -15.07 -0.43 4.05
C HIS A 98 -13.73 -1.14 3.77
N TRP A 99 -13.10 -0.86 2.62
CA TRP A 99 -11.76 -1.39 2.29
C TRP A 99 -10.64 -0.71 3.06
N GLN A 100 -10.87 0.53 3.53
CA GLN A 100 -9.85 1.33 4.18
C GLN A 100 -8.58 1.39 3.32
N GLN A 101 -7.39 1.28 3.93
CA GLN A 101 -6.12 1.15 3.21
C GLN A 101 -5.30 0.00 3.79
N THR A 102 -4.37 -0.52 2.99
CA THR A 102 -3.42 -1.54 3.44
C THR A 102 -2.09 -0.90 3.81
N ILE A 103 -1.61 -1.14 5.02
CA ILE A 103 -0.39 -0.56 5.59
C ILE A 103 0.68 -1.64 5.64
N PHE A 104 1.85 -1.34 5.05
CA PHE A 104 3.04 -2.18 5.06
C PHE A 104 4.13 -1.47 5.85
N TYR A 105 4.46 -1.96 7.05
CA TYR A 105 5.53 -1.37 7.83
C TYR A 105 6.89 -1.60 7.18
N LEU A 106 7.76 -0.60 7.29
CA LEU A 106 9.16 -0.72 6.88
C LEU A 106 9.99 -1.31 8.03
N ASP A 107 10.99 -2.12 7.69
CA ASP A 107 11.95 -2.64 8.68
C ASP A 107 12.76 -1.51 9.34
N GLN A 108 12.94 -0.40 8.63
CA GLN A 108 13.64 0.78 9.10
C GLN A 108 12.79 2.02 8.86
N VAL A 109 12.73 2.90 9.87
CA VAL A 109 12.13 4.22 9.73
C VAL A 109 13.03 5.07 8.84
N LEU A 110 12.45 5.65 7.79
CA LEU A 110 13.18 6.51 6.86
C LEU A 110 12.98 7.98 7.27
N ASP A 111 14.04 8.66 7.65
CA ASP A 111 14.01 10.11 7.89
C ASP A 111 14.11 10.85 6.56
N LEU A 112 13.00 11.41 6.09
CA LEU A 112 12.91 12.04 4.79
C LEU A 112 12.99 13.56 4.90
N LYS A 113 13.72 14.17 3.96
CA LYS A 113 13.70 15.61 3.70
C LYS A 113 12.81 15.94 2.51
N LYS A 114 12.15 17.09 2.57
CA LYS A 114 11.30 17.57 1.49
C LYS A 114 12.06 17.54 0.16
N GLY A 115 11.48 16.84 -0.81
CA GLY A 115 12.04 16.69 -2.15
C GLY A 115 12.89 15.44 -2.37
N GLU A 116 13.29 14.73 -1.32
CA GLU A 116 13.93 13.42 -1.43
C GLU A 116 12.98 12.40 -2.05
N THR A 117 13.56 11.36 -2.64
CA THR A 117 12.84 10.35 -3.39
C THR A 117 13.13 8.98 -2.78
N VAL A 118 12.05 8.25 -2.48
CA VAL A 118 12.06 6.84 -2.11
C VAL A 118 11.72 6.05 -3.36
N GLU A 119 12.58 5.10 -3.70
CA GLU A 119 12.39 4.17 -4.82
C GLU A 119 12.37 2.75 -4.26
N GLY A 120 11.59 1.88 -4.88
CA GLY A 120 11.47 0.50 -4.47
C GLY A 120 10.62 -0.28 -5.46
N SER A 121 10.35 -1.54 -5.13
CA SER A 121 9.49 -2.39 -5.93
C SER A 121 8.51 -3.18 -5.09
N LEU A 122 7.33 -3.43 -5.66
CA LEU A 122 6.29 -4.24 -5.04
C LEU A 122 5.93 -5.37 -6.01
N ALA A 123 6.04 -6.61 -5.53
CA ALA A 123 5.48 -7.77 -6.19
C ALA A 123 4.28 -8.29 -5.42
N SER A 124 3.26 -8.74 -6.16
CA SER A 124 2.05 -9.36 -5.60
C SER A 124 1.69 -10.57 -6.44
N ARG A 125 1.58 -11.73 -5.79
CA ARG A 125 1.22 -12.98 -6.46
C ARG A 125 0.38 -13.89 -5.56
N PRO A 126 -0.48 -14.74 -6.12
CA PRO A 126 -1.16 -15.77 -5.35
C PRO A 126 -0.14 -16.70 -4.65
N ASN A 127 -0.40 -17.05 -3.40
CA ASN A 127 0.45 -17.97 -2.64
C ASN A 127 0.41 -19.39 -3.23
N GLU A 128 1.54 -20.09 -3.26
CA GLU A 128 1.67 -21.43 -3.87
C GLU A 128 0.82 -22.52 -3.18
N THR A 129 0.57 -22.41 -1.88
CA THR A 129 -0.21 -23.38 -1.09
C THR A 129 -1.69 -23.03 -1.06
N ASN A 130 -2.02 -21.74 -0.92
CA ASN A 130 -3.37 -21.25 -0.91
C ASN A 130 -3.52 -20.05 -1.87
N ASN A 131 -3.98 -20.30 -3.09
CA ASN A 131 -4.15 -19.26 -4.12
C ASN A 131 -5.12 -18.12 -3.74
N ARG A 132 -5.84 -18.21 -2.60
CA ARG A 132 -6.65 -17.13 -2.07
C ARG A 132 -5.84 -16.12 -1.25
N GLU A 133 -4.69 -16.54 -0.72
CA GLU A 133 -3.72 -15.68 -0.04
C GLU A 133 -2.81 -15.00 -1.07
N LEU A 134 -2.26 -13.85 -0.69
CA LEU A 134 -1.35 -13.07 -1.52
C LEU A 134 0.01 -13.01 -0.84
N ASP A 135 1.03 -13.42 -1.58
CA ASP A 135 2.42 -13.16 -1.22
C ASP A 135 2.79 -11.78 -1.76
N ILE A 136 3.11 -10.87 -0.84
CA ILE A 136 3.56 -9.52 -1.15
C ILE A 136 5.05 -9.41 -0.84
N GLU A 137 5.84 -8.97 -1.81
CA GLU A 137 7.26 -8.67 -1.64
C GLU A 137 7.47 -7.17 -1.83
N LEU A 138 8.11 -6.53 -0.86
CA LEU A 138 8.44 -5.11 -0.88
C LEU A 138 9.96 -4.96 -0.74
N THR A 139 10.58 -4.22 -1.65
CA THR A 139 12.04 -3.93 -1.67
C THR A 139 12.33 -2.48 -1.91
#